data_AF-A0A2S9FAC0-F1
#
_entry.id   AF-A0A2S9FAC0-F1
#
_cell.length_a   1.000
_cell.length_b   1.000
_cell.length_c   1.000
_cell.angle_alpha   90.00
_cell.angle_beta   90.00
_cell.angle_gamma   90.00
#
_symmetry.space_group_name_H-M   'P 1'
#
loop_
_entity.id
_entity.type
_entity.pdbx_description
1 polymer ?
#
loop_
_entity_poly.entity_id
_entity_poly.type
_entity_poly.pdbx_seq_one_letter_code
_entity_poly.pdbx_strand_id
1 'polypeptide(L)' 'MIQRETSARTQRSTVNPSGGPVRTCIGCRKRELAVELLRVVAVDGGNGTGNGSSVVTVDVARKLPGRGAWLHPDPVC' A
#
# COMPACT_ATOMS: atom_id res chain seq x y z
N MET A 1 -6.41 -27.52 24.22
CA MET A 1 -5.46 -26.42 24.53
C MET A 1 -4.22 -26.61 23.68
N ILE A 2 -3.95 -25.74 22.72
CA ILE A 2 -2.66 -25.74 22.01
C ILE A 2 -2.24 -24.28 21.89
N GLN A 3 -1.38 -23.85 22.80
CA GLN A 3 -0.68 -22.56 22.67
C GLN A 3 0.45 -22.76 21.65
N ARG A 4 0.43 -21.98 20.56
CA ARG A 4 1.55 -21.86 19.63
C ARG A 4 2.21 -20.52 19.90
N GLU A 5 3.22 -20.55 20.75
CA GLU A 5 4.05 -19.39 21.08
C GLU A 5 5.15 -19.18 20.03
N THR A 6 5.32 -17.90 19.69
CA THR A 6 6.58 -17.23 19.33
C THR A 6 7.23 -17.53 17.97
N SER A 7 7.10 -16.57 17.05
CA SER A 7 8.20 -16.21 16.14
C SER A 7 8.64 -14.78 16.45
N ALA A 8 9.57 -14.68 17.39
CA ALA A 8 10.29 -13.45 17.67
C ALA A 8 11.25 -13.16 16.51
N ARG A 9 10.86 -12.24 15.62
CA ARG A 9 11.83 -11.50 14.80
C ARG A 9 11.78 -10.03 15.21
N THR A 10 12.55 -9.73 16.25
CA THR A 10 13.01 -8.38 16.56
C THR A 10 13.56 -7.71 15.31
N GLN A 11 12.93 -6.64 14.86
CA GLN A 11 13.65 -5.45 14.39
C GLN A 11 12.94 -4.18 14.89
N ARG A 12 13.31 -3.83 16.13
CA ARG A 12 13.65 -2.48 16.62
C ARG A 12 12.75 -1.33 16.14
N SER A 13 11.83 -0.98 17.04
CA SER A 13 11.72 0.36 17.65
C SER A 13 11.78 1.61 16.75
N THR A 14 10.60 2.20 16.58
CA THR A 14 10.29 3.60 16.92
C THR A 14 11.16 4.71 16.32
N VAL A 15 10.79 5.18 15.14
CA VAL A 15 10.73 6.63 14.89
C VAL A 15 9.31 6.93 14.41
N ASN A 16 8.45 7.33 15.33
CA ASN A 16 7.40 8.25 14.97
C ASN A 16 7.46 9.42 15.95
N PRO A 17 7.97 10.58 15.52
CA PRO A 17 7.79 11.81 16.28
C PRO A 17 6.59 12.60 15.74
N SER A 18 6.18 12.43 14.47
CA SER A 18 5.12 13.25 13.85
C SER A 18 4.62 12.78 12.46
N GLY A 19 5.09 11.66 11.91
CA GLY A 19 4.90 11.30 10.51
C GLY A 19 4.25 9.92 10.35
N GLY A 20 3.16 9.83 9.60
CA GLY A 20 2.30 8.64 9.51
C GLY A 20 2.94 7.36 8.94
N PRO A 21 2.14 6.41 8.42
CA PRO A 21 2.64 5.10 7.98
C PRO A 21 3.74 5.21 6.93
N VAL A 22 4.80 4.41 7.03
CA VAL A 22 5.84 4.27 5.98
C VAL A 22 5.45 3.18 5.00
N ARG A 23 5.67 3.43 3.70
CA ARG A 23 5.33 2.51 2.60
C ARG A 23 6.49 2.43 1.61
N THR A 24 6.48 1.38 0.80
CA THR A 24 7.49 1.15 -0.24
C THR A 24 6.91 1.53 -1.58
N CYS A 25 7.58 2.42 -2.31
CA CYS A 25 7.26 2.69 -3.71
C CYS A 25 7.51 1.42 -4.55
N ILE A 26 6.55 0.99 -5.35
CA ILE A 26 6.71 -0.21 -6.19
C ILE A 26 7.58 0.03 -7.45
N GLY A 27 7.73 1.28 -7.88
CA GLY A 27 8.60 1.67 -9.01
C GLY A 27 10.08 1.57 -8.64
N CYS A 28 10.53 2.36 -7.66
CA CYS A 28 11.95 2.45 -7.28
C CYS A 28 12.34 1.65 -6.04
N ARG A 29 11.40 0.99 -5.34
CA ARG A 29 11.62 0.22 -4.10
C ARG A 29 12.10 1.00 -2.88
N LYS A 30 12.19 2.33 -2.94
CA LYS A 30 12.49 3.19 -1.77
C LYS A 30 11.31 3.23 -0.79
N ARG A 31 11.60 3.53 0.48
CA ARG A 31 10.63 3.62 1.57
C ARG A 31 10.47 5.08 1.97
N GLU A 32 9.24 5.57 1.96
CA GLU A 32 8.91 6.96 2.32
C GLU A 32 7.61 7.02 3.14
N LEU A 33 7.27 8.19 3.67
CA LEU A 33 5.99 8.38 4.33
C LEU A 33 4.85 8.19 3.32
N ALA A 34 3.75 7.57 3.74
CA ALA A 34 2.57 7.39 2.91
C ALA A 34 1.95 8.72 2.46
N VAL A 35 2.31 9.84 3.10
CA VAL A 35 1.90 11.19 2.67
C VAL A 35 2.72 11.71 1.48
N GLU A 36 3.92 11.18 1.25
CA GLU A 36 4.81 11.52 0.12
C GLU A 36 4.60 10.60 -1.09
N LEU A 37 3.77 9.56 -0.92
CA LEU A 37 3.47 8.59 -1.96
C LEU A 37 2.02 8.71 -2.44
N LEU A 38 1.83 8.50 -3.75
CA LEU A 38 0.55 8.31 -4.40
C LEU A 38 0.04 6.90 -4.10
N ARG A 39 -1.18 6.79 -3.56
CA ARG A 39 -1.89 5.50 -3.50
C ARG A 39 -2.69 5.30 -4.79
N VAL A 40 -2.49 4.17 -5.44
CA VAL A 40 -3.36 3.70 -6.53
C VAL A 40 -4.07 2.42 -6.12
N VAL A 41 -5.28 2.22 -6.60
CA VAL A 41 -6.14 1.08 -6.24
C VAL A 41 -6.77 0.50 -7.50
N ALA A 42 -6.74 -0.83 -7.61
CA ALA A 42 -7.51 -1.55 -8.60
C ALA A 42 -8.98 -1.60 -8.17
N VAL A 43 -9.85 -1.02 -8.99
CA VAL A 43 -11.31 -1.04 -8.83
C VAL A 43 -11.94 -1.85 -9.96
N ASP A 44 -13.07 -2.49 -9.68
CA ASP A 44 -13.80 -3.24 -10.69
C ASP A 44 -14.38 -2.27 -11.74
N GLY A 45 -14.03 -2.49 -13.01
CA GLY A 45 -14.40 -1.63 -14.14
C GLY A 45 -15.72 -2.00 -14.83
N GLY A 46 -16.41 -3.07 -14.40
CA GLY A 46 -17.77 -3.37 -14.86
C GLY A 46 -18.11 -4.85 -15.15
N ASN A 47 -19.18 -5.32 -14.46
CA ASN A 47 -20.34 -6.14 -14.86
C ASN A 47 -20.25 -7.34 -15.83
N GLY A 48 -19.13 -8.05 -15.94
CA GLY A 48 -19.05 -9.32 -16.67
C GLY A 48 -18.81 -10.54 -15.78
N THR A 49 -19.60 -11.61 -15.97
CA THR A 49 -19.34 -12.96 -15.41
C THR A 49 -18.11 -13.59 -16.07
N GLY A 50 -16.92 -13.16 -15.66
CA GLY A 50 -15.65 -13.74 -16.10
C GLY A 50 -14.59 -12.67 -16.37
N ASN A 51 -13.45 -12.80 -15.68
CA ASN A 51 -12.23 -12.01 -15.82
C ASN A 51 -12.50 -10.49 -15.83
N GLY A 52 -13.20 -10.01 -14.80
CA GLY A 52 -13.63 -8.61 -14.66
C GLY A 52 -12.48 -7.64 -14.93
N SER A 53 -12.69 -6.74 -15.89
CA SER A 53 -11.73 -5.70 -16.21
C SER A 53 -11.48 -4.84 -14.98
N SER A 54 -10.25 -4.80 -14.48
CA SER A 54 -9.87 -3.91 -13.38
C SER A 54 -9.33 -2.60 -13.94
N VAL A 55 -9.83 -1.48 -13.42
CA VAL A 55 -9.30 -0.14 -13.71
C VAL A 55 -8.47 0.32 -12.53
N VAL A 56 -7.36 1.01 -12.79
CA VAL A 56 -6.53 1.61 -11.74
C VAL A 56 -6.95 3.05 -11.55
N THR A 57 -7.24 3.43 -10.31
CA THR A 57 -7.58 4.81 -9.93
C THR A 57 -6.66 5.34 -8.84
N VAL A 58 -6.49 6.65 -8.78
CA VAL A 58 -5.76 7.34 -7.71
C VAL A 58 -6.65 7.49 -6.49
N ASP A 59 -6.21 6.99 -5.35
CA ASP A 59 -6.91 7.11 -4.08
C ASP A 59 -6.27 8.19 -3.20
N VAL A 60 -6.64 9.45 -3.49
CA VAL A 60 -6.14 10.63 -2.76
C VAL A 60 -6.49 10.56 -1.27
N ALA A 61 -7.70 10.09 -0.95
CA ALA A 61 -8.19 9.98 0.42
C ALA A 61 -7.60 8.79 1.19
N ARG A 62 -6.97 7.84 0.50
CA ARG A 62 -6.39 6.59 1.04
C ARG A 62 -7.43 5.71 1.74
N LYS A 63 -8.66 5.69 1.20
CA LYS A 63 -9.82 5.00 1.79
C LYS A 63 -10.48 3.99 0.85
N LEU A 64 -10.08 3.92 -0.43
CA LEU A 64 -10.71 3.01 -1.38
C LEU A 64 -10.39 1.54 -1.03
N PRO A 65 -11.38 0.64 -1.02
CA PRO A 65 -11.18 -0.77 -0.78
C PRO A 65 -10.51 -1.44 -2.00
N GLY A 66 -9.95 -2.64 -1.78
CA GLY A 66 -9.36 -3.45 -2.86
C GLY A 66 -7.83 -3.48 -2.82
N ARG A 67 -7.23 -4.02 -3.89
CA ARG A 67 -5.77 -4.14 -4.01
C ARG A 67 -5.17 -2.79 -4.34
N GLY A 68 -4.27 -2.31 -3.51
CA GLY A 68 -3.61 -1.02 -3.70
C GLY A 68 -2.09 -1.11 -3.75
N ALA A 69 -1.48 -0.13 -4.39
CA ALA A 69 -0.03 0.06 -4.49
C ALA A 69 0.35 1.50 -4.16
N TRP A 70 1.63 1.70 -3.89
CA TRP A 70 2.23 3.00 -3.57
C TRP A 70 3.30 3.34 -4.59
N LEU A 71 3.28 4.56 -5.09
CA LEU A 71 4.20 5.09 -6.11
C LEU A 71 4.65 6.49 -5.70
N HIS A 72 5.85 6.90 -6.09
CA HIS A 72 6.12 8.34 -6.08
C HIS A 72 5.27 9.02 -7.17
N PRO A 73 4.88 10.28 -6.96
CA PRO A 73 4.21 11.07 -8.01
C PRO A 73 5.15 11.41 -9.18
N ASP A 74 6.46 11.21 -9.02
CA ASP A 74 7.46 11.41 -10.06
C ASP A 74 7.34 10.32 -11.15
N PRO A 75 7.05 10.69 -12.41
CA PRO A 75 6.96 9.73 -13.51
C PRO A 75 8.25 8.98 -13.86
N VAL A 76 9.43 9.49 -13.46
CA VAL A 76 10.71 8.78 -13.70
C VAL A 76 11.07 7.79 -12.59
N CYS A 77 10.24 7.70 -11.55
CA CYS A 77 10.42 6.78 -10.42
C CYS A 77 10.21 5.31 -10.79
#